data_AF-A0A537PJM7-F1
#
_entry.id   AF-A0A537PJM7-F1
#
_cell.length_a   1.000
_cell.length_b   1.000
_cell.length_c   1.000
_cell.angle_alpha   90.00
_cell.angle_beta   90.00
_cell.angle_gamma   90.00
#
_symmetry.space_group_name_H-M   'P 1'
#
loop_
_entity.id
_entity.type
_entity.pdbx_description
1 polymer ?
#
loop_
_entity_poly.entity_id
_entity_poly.type
_entity_poly.pdbx_seq_one_letter_code
_entity_poly.pdbx_strand_id
1 'polypeptide(L)'
;RRGSLLAAIDRTVTAAGSRLLAQRLAAPLTDPGAIERRQDAIEFFVADAAARAELRARLAAAPDLARALARLVLGRGGPRDLAAMRDGILAAAGIADELEKRGELALE
;
A
#
# COMPACT_ATOMS: atom_id res chain seq x y z
N ARG A 1 -8.95 16.33 -13.76
CA ARG A 1 -8.25 15.04 -13.48
C ARG A 1 -8.08 14.18 -14.73
N ARG A 2 -9.04 14.10 -15.67
CA ARG A 2 -8.74 13.54 -17.00
C ARG A 2 -7.59 14.32 -17.64
N GLY A 3 -6.61 13.61 -18.19
CA GLY A 3 -5.42 14.18 -18.85
C GLY A 3 -4.23 14.54 -17.94
N SER A 4 -4.28 14.29 -16.62
CA SER A 4 -3.12 14.55 -15.74
C SER A 4 -2.15 13.36 -15.68
N LEU A 5 -0.89 13.61 -15.30
CA LEU A 5 0.10 12.56 -15.04
C LEU A 5 -0.42 11.52 -14.05
N LEU A 6 -1.00 11.97 -12.93
CA LEU A 6 -1.60 11.08 -11.93
C LEU A 6 -2.65 10.15 -12.57
N ALA A 7 -3.51 10.65 -13.47
CA ALA A 7 -4.50 9.82 -14.14
C ALA A 7 -3.88 8.81 -15.12
N ALA A 8 -2.68 9.09 -15.66
CA ALA A 8 -1.98 8.17 -16.53
C ALA A 8 -1.28 7.03 -15.75
N ILE A 9 -0.70 7.33 -14.59
CA ILE A 9 0.17 6.41 -13.86
C ILE A 9 -0.50 5.72 -12.66
N ASP A 10 -1.64 6.22 -12.16
CA ASP A 10 -2.29 5.60 -11.01
C ASP A 10 -2.91 4.25 -11.39
N ARG A 11 -2.20 3.19 -11.04
CA ARG A 11 -2.62 1.79 -11.16
C ARG A 11 -2.73 1.11 -9.80
N THR A 12 -2.83 1.90 -8.74
CA THR A 12 -2.97 1.39 -7.38
C THR A 12 -4.31 0.67 -7.22
N VAL A 13 -4.34 -0.36 -6.36
CA VAL A 13 -5.53 -1.19 -6.14
C VAL A 13 -6.28 -0.83 -4.86
N THR A 14 -5.78 0.16 -4.11
CA THR A 14 -6.40 0.64 -2.86
C THR A 14 -6.53 2.15 -2.88
N ALA A 15 -7.57 2.67 -2.23
CA ALA A 15 -7.75 4.11 -2.09
C ALA A 15 -6.61 4.76 -1.30
N ALA A 16 -6.04 4.06 -0.31
CA ALA A 16 -4.85 4.50 0.42
C ALA A 16 -3.62 4.62 -0.49
N GLY A 17 -3.41 3.66 -1.39
CA GLY A 17 -2.33 3.69 -2.38
C GLY A 17 -2.45 4.87 -3.33
N SER A 18 -3.64 5.12 -3.88
CA SER A 18 -3.89 6.28 -4.76
C SER A 18 -3.61 7.60 -4.06
N ARG A 19 -4.04 7.75 -2.80
CA ARG A 19 -3.74 8.92 -1.97
C ARG A 19 -2.23 9.10 -1.75
N LEU A 20 -1.51 8.02 -1.43
CA LEU A 20 -0.07 8.05 -1.23
C LEU A 20 0.68 8.43 -2.52
N LEU A 21 0.26 7.89 -3.67
CA LEU A 21 0.85 8.23 -4.97
C LEU A 21 0.67 9.71 -5.30
N ALA A 22 -0.54 10.23 -5.11
CA ALA A 22 -0.82 11.66 -5.30
C ALA A 22 0.05 12.54 -4.39
N GLN A 23 0.23 12.15 -3.13
CA GLN A 23 1.11 12.85 -2.17
C GLN A 23 2.57 12.83 -2.64
N ARG A 24 3.08 11.68 -3.08
CA ARG A 24 4.46 11.54 -3.58
C ARG A 24 4.74 12.37 -4.83
N LEU A 25 3.76 12.51 -5.73
CA LEU A 25 3.88 13.38 -6.90
C LEU A 25 3.88 14.88 -6.51
N ALA A 26 3.08 15.25 -5.50
CA ALA A 26 3.01 16.63 -5.04
C ALA A 26 4.24 17.06 -4.21
N ALA A 27 4.90 16.10 -3.55
CA ALA A 27 6.11 16.34 -2.76
C ALA A 27 7.19 15.28 -3.11
N PRO A 28 7.94 15.49 -4.21
CA PRO A 28 9.04 14.62 -4.58
C PRO A 28 10.13 14.55 -3.50
N LEU A 29 10.81 13.42 -3.41
CA LEU A 29 11.96 13.27 -2.53
C LEU A 29 13.17 14.03 -3.09
N THR A 30 14.00 14.56 -2.19
CA THR A 30 15.29 15.19 -2.50
C THR A 30 16.47 14.45 -1.87
N ASP A 31 16.20 13.44 -1.04
CA ASP A 31 17.21 12.58 -0.41
C ASP A 31 17.52 11.39 -1.34
N PRO A 32 18.77 11.24 -1.83
CA PRO A 32 19.16 10.14 -2.71
C PRO A 32 18.91 8.76 -2.10
N GLY A 33 19.24 8.55 -0.82
CA GLY A 33 19.05 7.25 -0.18
C GLY A 33 17.58 6.84 -0.11
N ALA A 34 16.66 7.77 0.17
CA ALA A 34 15.22 7.50 0.13
C ALA A 34 14.68 7.27 -1.30
N ILE A 35 15.33 7.85 -2.32
CA ILE A 35 15.00 7.59 -3.72
C ILE A 35 15.41 6.17 -4.09
N GLU A 36 16.65 5.78 -3.79
CA GLU A 36 17.20 4.44 -4.04
C GLU A 36 16.35 3.36 -3.37
N ARG A 37 16.04 3.48 -2.08
CA ARG A 37 15.15 2.52 -1.38
C ARG A 37 13.78 2.35 -2.06
N ARG A 38 13.24 3.39 -2.68
CA ARG A 38 11.98 3.27 -3.45
C ARG A 38 12.19 2.59 -4.79
N GLN A 39 13.33 2.81 -5.43
CA GLN A 39 13.71 2.17 -6.69
C GLN A 39 13.97 0.69 -6.48
N ASP A 40 14.65 0.29 -5.41
CA ASP A 40 14.88 -1.11 -5.05
C ASP A 40 13.57 -1.88 -4.89
N ALA A 41 12.62 -1.30 -4.14
CA ALA A 41 11.29 -1.89 -3.97
C ALA A 41 10.52 -1.99 -5.31
N ILE A 42 10.70 -1.04 -6.23
CA ILE A 42 10.10 -1.12 -7.57
C ILE A 42 10.78 -2.22 -8.38
N GLU A 43 12.10 -2.28 -8.38
CA GLU A 43 12.90 -3.24 -9.13
C GLU A 43 12.54 -4.68 -8.75
N PHE A 44 12.39 -4.97 -7.46
CA PHE A 44 11.92 -6.27 -6.98
C PHE A 44 10.60 -6.67 -7.65
N PHE A 45 9.57 -5.82 -7.57
CA PHE A 45 8.28 -6.13 -8.15
C PHE A 45 8.29 -6.10 -9.67
N VAL A 46 9.26 -5.45 -10.33
CA VAL A 46 9.45 -5.52 -11.78
C VAL A 46 10.03 -6.89 -12.15
N ALA A 47 11.03 -7.37 -11.40
CA ALA A 47 11.71 -8.64 -11.62
C ALA A 47 10.81 -9.86 -11.34
N ASP A 48 9.96 -9.81 -10.31
CA ASP A 48 9.00 -10.88 -9.99
C ASP A 48 7.55 -10.46 -10.29
N ALA A 49 7.11 -10.76 -11.52
CA ALA A 49 5.74 -10.50 -11.94
C ALA A 49 4.69 -11.31 -11.17
N ALA A 50 5.04 -12.50 -10.66
CA ALA A 50 4.13 -13.33 -9.88
C ALA A 50 3.93 -12.75 -8.48
N ALA A 51 5.01 -12.33 -7.80
CA ALA A 51 4.95 -11.58 -6.54
C ALA A 51 4.06 -10.35 -6.68
N ARG A 52 4.30 -9.56 -7.74
CA ARG A 52 3.53 -8.35 -8.01
C ARG A 52 2.05 -8.64 -8.21
N ALA A 53 1.70 -9.69 -8.96
CA ALA A 53 0.30 -10.06 -9.20
C ALA A 53 -0.39 -10.50 -7.90
N GLU A 54 0.27 -11.35 -7.12
CA GLU A 54 -0.25 -11.85 -5.86
C GLU A 54 -0.42 -10.74 -4.82
N LEU A 55 0.58 -9.88 -4.64
CA LEU A 55 0.50 -8.74 -3.73
C LEU A 55 -0.65 -7.82 -4.11
N ARG A 56 -0.82 -7.52 -5.42
CA ARG A 56 -1.94 -6.71 -5.90
C ARG A 56 -3.29 -7.36 -5.58
N ALA A 57 -3.42 -8.67 -5.72
CA ALA A 57 -4.66 -9.37 -5.39
C ALA A 57 -4.98 -9.28 -3.89
N ARG A 58 -3.97 -9.52 -3.02
CA ARG A 58 -4.12 -9.42 -1.56
C ARG A 58 -4.48 -8.01 -1.12
N LEU A 59 -3.80 -6.99 -1.67
CA LEU A 59 -4.11 -5.58 -1.39
C LEU A 59 -5.50 -5.16 -1.88
N ALA A 60 -5.95 -5.64 -3.04
CA ALA A 60 -7.28 -5.33 -3.56
C ALA A 60 -8.40 -5.89 -2.68
N ALA A 61 -8.16 -7.02 -2.00
CA ALA A 61 -9.10 -7.63 -1.06
C ALA A 61 -9.08 -6.99 0.34
N ALA A 62 -8.03 -6.22 0.68
CA ALA A 62 -7.89 -5.61 2.00
C ALA A 62 -8.88 -4.44 2.21
N PRO A 63 -9.44 -4.28 3.41
CA PRO A 63 -10.33 -3.16 3.72
C PRO A 63 -9.57 -1.82 3.76
N ASP A 64 -10.28 -0.69 3.65
CA ASP A 64 -9.68 0.64 3.86
C ASP A 64 -9.52 0.92 5.37
N LEU A 65 -8.40 0.45 5.95
CA LEU A 65 -8.09 0.67 7.37
C LEU A 65 -8.07 2.15 7.73
N ALA A 66 -7.55 3.02 6.85
CA ALA A 66 -7.44 4.45 7.13
C ALA A 66 -8.82 5.07 7.35
N ARG A 67 -9.83 4.64 6.58
CA ARG A 67 -11.21 5.07 6.76
C ARG A 67 -11.82 4.53 8.06
N ALA A 68 -11.61 3.26 8.37
CA ALA A 68 -12.11 2.64 9.61
C ALA A 68 -11.51 3.32 10.84
N LEU A 69 -10.19 3.51 10.87
CA LEU A 69 -9.46 4.21 11.93
C LEU A 69 -9.97 5.63 12.13
N ALA A 70 -10.12 6.40 11.05
CA ALA A 70 -10.63 7.78 11.14
C ALA A 70 -12.02 7.84 11.78
N ARG A 71 -12.92 6.92 11.45
CA ARG A 71 -14.26 6.85 12.07
C ARG A 71 -14.20 6.50 13.55
N LEU A 72 -13.35 5.53 13.93
CA LEU A 72 -13.17 5.11 15.32
C LEU A 72 -12.63 6.25 16.18
N VAL A 73 -11.58 6.95 15.72
CA VAL A 73 -10.99 8.09 16.43
C VAL A 73 -12.00 9.22 16.65
N LEU A 74 -12.90 9.44 15.68
CA LEU A 74 -13.95 10.46 15.78
C LEU A 74 -15.17 10.02 16.60
N GLY A 75 -15.16 8.83 17.22
CA GLY A 75 -16.31 8.30 17.97
C GLY A 75 -17.54 7.98 17.11
N ARG A 76 -17.36 7.87 15.79
CA ARG A 76 -18.42 7.58 14.79
C ARG A 76 -18.28 6.18 14.17
N GLY A 77 -17.34 5.40 14.69
CA GLY A 77 -17.08 4.01 14.29
C GLY A 77 -17.98 3.04 15.07
N GLY A 78 -18.23 1.88 14.48
CA GLY A 78 -18.98 0.79 15.12
C GLY A 78 -18.29 -0.57 14.93
N PRO A 79 -19.00 -1.67 15.23
CA PRO A 79 -18.44 -3.03 15.14
C PRO A 79 -17.86 -3.37 13.76
N ARG A 80 -18.44 -2.82 12.68
CA ARG A 80 -17.94 -3.01 11.31
C ARG A 80 -16.58 -2.35 11.09
N ASP A 81 -16.33 -1.19 11.69
CA ASP A 81 -15.03 -0.52 11.58
C ASP A 81 -13.96 -1.29 12.36
N LEU A 82 -14.32 -1.85 13.53
CA LEU A 82 -13.42 -2.75 14.27
C LEU A 82 -13.12 -4.04 13.49
N ALA A 83 -14.13 -4.63 12.83
CA ALA A 83 -13.91 -5.79 11.96
C ALA A 83 -12.98 -5.44 10.79
N ALA A 84 -13.17 -4.27 10.16
CA ALA A 84 -12.28 -3.79 9.10
C ALA A 84 -10.84 -3.57 9.60
N MET A 85 -10.65 -3.09 10.82
CA MET A 85 -9.32 -3.00 11.44
C MET A 85 -8.69 -4.39 11.61
N ARG A 86 -9.42 -5.35 12.19
CA ARG A 86 -8.97 -6.74 12.35
C ARG A 86 -8.58 -7.35 11.00
N ASP A 87 -9.48 -7.31 10.03
CA ASP A 87 -9.28 -7.93 8.72
C ASP A 87 -8.12 -7.27 7.96
N GLY A 88 -7.98 -5.95 8.12
CA GLY A 88 -6.86 -5.20 7.59
C GLY A 88 -5.50 -5.59 8.18
N ILE A 89 -5.45 -5.77 9.51
CA ILE A 89 -4.23 -6.23 10.22
C ILE A 89 -3.88 -7.66 9.80
N LEU A 90 -4.87 -8.56 9.69
CA LEU A 90 -4.64 -9.93 9.21
C LEU A 90 -4.13 -9.96 7.77
N ALA A 91 -4.69 -9.13 6.89
CA ALA A 91 -4.21 -9.00 5.52
C ALA A 91 -2.76 -8.48 5.47
N ALA A 92 -2.41 -7.50 6.30
CA ALA A 92 -1.04 -6.99 6.40
C ALA A 92 -0.06 -8.05 6.89
N ALA A 93 -0.41 -8.81 7.93
CA ALA A 93 0.41 -9.92 8.44
C ALA A 93 0.64 -10.98 7.36
N GLY A 94 -0.42 -11.43 6.69
CA GLY A 94 -0.29 -12.42 5.62
C GLY A 94 0.49 -11.93 4.40
N ILE A 95 0.53 -10.62 4.15
CA ILE A 95 1.41 -10.01 3.14
C ILE A 95 2.87 -10.03 3.63
N ALA A 96 3.13 -9.63 4.87
CA ALA A 96 4.49 -9.62 5.43
C ALA A 96 5.12 -11.03 5.39
N ASP A 97 4.38 -12.06 5.83
CA ASP A 97 4.84 -13.45 5.79
C ASP A 97 5.21 -13.92 4.37
N GLU A 98 4.49 -13.42 3.35
CA GLU A 98 4.75 -13.78 1.95
C GLU A 98 6.01 -13.10 1.41
N LEU A 99 6.25 -11.85 1.78
CA LEU A 99 7.46 -11.11 1.40
C LEU A 99 8.70 -11.66 2.14
N GLU A 100 8.55 -12.06 3.41
CA GLU A 100 9.61 -12.75 4.17
C GLU A 100 10.09 -14.02 3.47
N LYS A 101 9.16 -14.88 3.03
CA LYS A 101 9.48 -16.12 2.32
C LYS A 101 10.23 -15.89 1.01
N ARG A 102 10.02 -14.74 0.38
CA ARG A 102 10.70 -14.33 -0.86
C ARG A 102 12.06 -13.67 -0.61
N GLY A 103 12.49 -13.57 0.66
CA GLY A 103 13.80 -13.08 1.06
C GLY A 103 13.89 -11.57 1.24
N GLU A 104 12.76 -10.87 1.39
CA GLU A 104 12.74 -9.39 1.34
C GLU A 104 12.73 -8.66 2.68
N LEU A 105 12.32 -9.30 3.78
CA LEU A 105 12.30 -8.64 5.09
C LEU A 105 13.63 -8.88 5.81
N ALA A 106 14.73 -8.44 5.19
CA ALA A 106 15.84 -7.92 5.97
C ALA A 106 15.43 -6.51 6.43
N LEU A 107 14.61 -6.44 7.48
CA LEU A 107 14.44 -5.20 8.24
C LEU A 107 15.77 -4.91 8.93
N GLU A 108 16.63 -4.13 8.28
CA GLU A 108 17.58 -3.26 8.99
C GLU A 108 16.86 -1.98 9.45
#